data_AF-A0A518VFV9-F1
#
_entry.id   AF-A0A518VFV9-F1
#
_cell.length_a   1.000
_cell.length_b   1.000
_cell.length_c   1.000
_cell.angle_alpha   90.00
_cell.angle_beta   90.00
_cell.angle_gamma   90.00
#
_symmetry.space_group_name_H-M   'P 1'
#
loop_
_entity.id
_entity.type
_entity.pdbx_description
1 polymer ?
#
loop_
_entity_poly.entity_id
_entity_poly.type
_entity_poly.pdbx_seq_one_letter_code
_entity_poly.pdbx_strand_id
1 'polypeptide(L)'
;MSASTLPTFIPINQSKDIVIFIDGELQIFKKAPVEINGRTLVPLRAIFEALGARVDWDEATQTVTAMKDGTTIKLTIGSKVAYKNGKKLNLDVPAQLFNGDTTMVPIRFVSEALGAKVAWDGYSNAVIISND
;
A
#
# COMPACT_ATOMS: atom_id res chain seq x y z
N MET A 1 0.61 33.35 11.12
CA MET A 1 -0.42 32.81 10.20
C MET A 1 -0.70 31.39 10.65
N SER A 2 -1.79 31.19 11.40
CA SER A 2 -2.16 29.87 11.92
C SER A 2 -2.91 29.12 10.83
N ALA A 3 -2.33 28.03 10.32
CA ALA A 3 -3.09 27.09 9.51
C ALA A 3 -4.09 26.38 10.43
N SER A 4 -5.37 26.72 10.30
CA SER A 4 -6.45 25.93 10.88
C SER A 4 -6.50 24.60 10.13
N THR A 5 -5.91 23.56 10.71
CA THR A 5 -6.12 22.18 10.26
C THR A 5 -7.59 21.82 10.49
N LEU A 6 -8.29 21.51 9.40
CA LEU A 6 -9.65 20.99 9.46
C LEU A 6 -9.66 19.71 10.30
N PRO A 7 -10.65 19.50 11.19
CA PRO A 7 -10.81 18.22 11.86
C PRO A 7 -11.10 17.15 10.79
N THR A 8 -10.22 16.15 10.71
CA THR A 8 -10.43 14.98 9.86
C THR A 8 -11.53 14.13 10.48
N PHE A 9 -12.71 14.12 9.87
CA PHE A 9 -13.78 13.20 10.25
C PHE A 9 -13.48 11.81 9.68
N ILE A 10 -13.11 10.87 10.54
CA ILE A 10 -13.01 9.46 10.16
C ILE A 10 -14.39 8.82 10.38
N PRO A 11 -15.12 8.41 9.33
CA PRO A 11 -16.37 7.69 9.50
C PRO A 11 -16.11 6.35 10.20
N ILE A 12 -16.95 6.02 11.18
CA ILE A 12 -16.87 4.75 11.92
C ILE A 12 -17.29 3.62 10.98
N ASN A 13 -16.36 2.74 10.61
CA ASN A 13 -16.71 1.61 9.75
C ASN A 13 -17.39 0.51 10.58
N GLN A 14 -18.70 0.33 10.42
CA GLN A 14 -19.45 -0.74 11.09
C GLN A 14 -19.42 -2.08 10.34
N SER A 15 -18.94 -2.09 9.09
CA SER A 15 -18.57 -3.33 8.42
C SER A 15 -17.14 -3.73 8.81
N LYS A 16 -16.81 -5.02 8.75
CA LYS A 16 -15.42 -5.50 8.92
C LYS A 16 -14.51 -5.14 7.74
N ASP A 17 -14.95 -4.22 6.87
CA ASP A 17 -14.19 -3.83 5.71
C ASP A 17 -13.01 -2.95 6.15
N ILE A 18 -11.92 -3.06 5.42
CA ILE A 18 -10.73 -2.25 5.69
C ILE A 18 -10.79 -1.05 4.76
N VAL A 19 -10.91 0.14 5.32
CA VAL A 19 -10.87 1.40 4.56
C VAL A 19 -9.46 1.97 4.53
N ILE A 20 -9.10 2.66 3.46
CA ILE A 20 -7.78 3.28 3.34
C ILE A 20 -7.94 4.76 3.01
N PHE A 21 -7.24 5.59 3.77
CA PHE A 21 -7.09 7.01 3.52
C PHE A 21 -5.65 7.27 3.06
N ILE A 22 -5.48 8.01 1.97
CA ILE A 22 -4.17 8.50 1.51
C ILE A 22 -4.23 10.01 1.48
N ASP A 23 -3.34 10.66 2.24
CA ASP A 23 -3.29 12.12 2.41
C ASP A 23 -4.66 12.74 2.81
N GLY A 24 -5.45 11.98 3.60
CA GLY A 24 -6.78 12.36 4.06
C GLY A 24 -7.93 12.02 3.10
N GLU A 25 -7.65 11.54 1.90
CA GLU A 25 -8.66 11.15 0.92
C GLU A 25 -8.99 9.66 1.01
N LEU A 26 -10.28 9.33 1.09
CA LEU A 26 -10.76 7.95 1.06
C LEU A 26 -10.47 7.31 -0.30
N GLN A 27 -9.76 6.20 -0.29
CA GLN A 27 -9.43 5.44 -1.48
C GLN A 27 -10.40 4.29 -1.67
N ILE A 28 -11.04 4.25 -2.84
CA ILE A 28 -11.92 3.17 -3.26
C ILE A 28 -11.21 2.32 -4.29
N PHE A 29 -10.96 1.06 -3.95
CA PHE A 29 -10.25 0.13 -4.82
C PHE A 29 -11.21 -0.82 -5.53
N LYS A 30 -10.84 -1.24 -6.75
CA LYS A 30 -11.53 -2.34 -7.44
C LYS A 30 -11.51 -3.63 -6.62
N LYS A 31 -10.39 -3.88 -5.94
CA LYS A 31 -10.22 -5.00 -5.02
C LYS A 31 -9.96 -4.45 -3.61
N ALA A 32 -10.89 -4.73 -2.70
CA ALA A 32 -10.78 -4.33 -1.32
C ALA A 32 -9.51 -4.93 -0.66
N PRO A 33 -8.92 -4.24 0.33
CA PRO A 33 -7.88 -4.81 1.15
C PRO A 33 -8.38 -6.07 1.87
N VAL A 34 -7.48 -7.02 2.12
CA VAL A 34 -7.82 -8.29 2.77
C VAL A 34 -6.87 -8.58 3.91
N GLU A 35 -7.36 -9.18 4.98
CA GLU A 35 -6.51 -9.69 6.04
C GLU A 35 -6.15 -11.15 5.76
N ILE A 36 -4.85 -11.47 5.74
CA ILE A 36 -4.35 -12.84 5.65
C ILE A 36 -3.29 -13.04 6.71
N ASN A 37 -3.47 -14.06 7.56
CA ASN A 37 -2.55 -14.42 8.64
C ASN A 37 -2.24 -13.23 9.59
N GLY A 38 -3.25 -12.42 9.94
CA GLY A 38 -3.06 -11.26 10.81
C GLY A 38 -2.30 -10.10 10.14
N ARG A 39 -2.23 -10.09 8.80
CA ARG A 39 -1.60 -9.03 8.01
C ARG A 39 -2.58 -8.48 6.99
N THR A 40 -2.76 -7.16 7.01
CA THR A 40 -3.53 -6.44 6.00
C THR A 40 -2.73 -6.34 4.71
N LEU A 41 -3.27 -6.94 3.65
CA LEU A 41 -2.79 -6.86 2.29
C LEU A 41 -3.59 -5.80 1.54
N VAL A 42 -2.87 -4.96 0.81
CA VAL A 42 -3.42 -3.82 0.08
C VAL A 42 -3.02 -3.88 -1.39
N PRO A 43 -3.83 -3.34 -2.30
CA PRO A 43 -3.52 -3.31 -3.73
C PRO A 43 -2.32 -2.40 -3.98
N LEU A 44 -1.15 -2.99 -4.28
CA LEU A 44 0.12 -2.27 -4.39
C LEU A 44 0.02 -1.11 -5.36
N ARG A 45 -0.47 -1.37 -6.59
CA ARG A 45 -0.50 -0.38 -7.68
C ARG A 45 -1.26 0.86 -7.26
N ALA A 46 -2.49 0.69 -6.78
CA ALA A 46 -3.36 1.81 -6.43
C ALA A 46 -2.75 2.67 -5.31
N ILE A 47 -2.19 2.05 -4.27
CA ILE A 47 -1.54 2.79 -3.18
C ILE A 47 -0.30 3.53 -3.67
N PHE A 48 0.54 2.87 -4.45
CA PHE A 48 1.78 3.46 -4.96
C PHE A 48 1.49 4.63 -5.93
N GLU A 49 0.53 4.47 -6.83
CA GLU A 49 0.11 5.53 -7.77
C GLU A 49 -0.51 6.72 -7.02
N ALA A 50 -1.35 6.47 -6.02
CA ALA A 50 -1.89 7.53 -5.18
C ALA A 50 -0.80 8.28 -4.39
N LEU A 51 0.28 7.60 -4.02
CA LEU A 51 1.47 8.22 -3.41
C LEU A 51 2.41 8.88 -4.44
N GLY A 52 2.04 8.91 -5.73
CA GLY A 52 2.81 9.56 -6.80
C GLY A 52 3.90 8.70 -7.41
N ALA A 53 3.93 7.39 -7.15
CA ALA A 53 4.85 6.47 -7.81
C ALA A 53 4.27 5.99 -9.16
N ARG A 54 5.13 5.85 -10.17
CA ARG A 54 4.80 5.11 -11.38
C ARG A 54 4.97 3.62 -11.14
N VAL A 55 4.02 2.80 -11.58
CA VAL A 55 4.06 1.35 -11.41
C VAL A 55 3.96 0.65 -12.77
N ASP A 56 4.99 -0.10 -13.12
CA ASP A 56 5.06 -0.92 -14.32
C ASP A 56 4.99 -2.41 -13.94
N TRP A 57 4.37 -3.22 -14.82
CA TRP A 57 4.22 -4.66 -14.64
C TRP A 57 4.88 -5.40 -15.80
N ASP A 58 5.72 -6.36 -15.46
CA ASP A 58 6.34 -7.30 -16.40
C ASP A 58 5.65 -8.65 -16.26
N GLU A 59 4.89 -9.04 -17.28
CA GLU A 59 4.12 -10.29 -17.29
C GLU A 59 5.02 -11.52 -17.41
N ALA A 60 6.09 -11.44 -18.21
CA ALA A 60 6.99 -12.57 -18.47
C ALA A 60 7.74 -13.02 -17.21
N THR A 61 8.11 -12.06 -16.36
CA THR A 61 8.84 -12.30 -15.10
C THR A 61 7.98 -12.16 -13.86
N GLN A 62 6.69 -11.89 -14.03
CA GLN A 62 5.74 -11.60 -12.93
C GLN A 62 6.30 -10.59 -11.92
N THR A 63 6.88 -9.51 -12.43
CA THR A 63 7.60 -8.52 -11.62
C THR A 63 6.94 -7.16 -11.70
N VAL A 64 6.62 -6.60 -10.53
CA VAL A 64 6.24 -5.20 -10.36
C VAL A 64 7.49 -4.36 -10.21
N THR A 65 7.60 -3.30 -11.01
CA THR A 65 8.59 -2.25 -10.83
C THR A 65 7.89 -0.94 -10.53
N ALA A 66 8.15 -0.34 -9.36
CA ALA A 66 7.64 0.97 -9.02
C ALA A 66 8.76 2.00 -8.92
N MET A 67 8.50 3.23 -9.37
CA MET A 67 9.48 4.32 -9.39
C MET A 67 8.86 5.60 -8.81
N LYS A 68 9.55 6.20 -7.84
CA LYS A 68 9.19 7.50 -7.23
C LYS A 68 10.45 8.26 -6.83
N ASP A 69 10.62 9.50 -7.29
CA ASP A 69 11.70 10.40 -6.87
C ASP A 69 13.12 9.75 -6.87
N GLY A 70 13.44 9.00 -7.92
CA GLY A 70 14.72 8.29 -8.04
C GLY A 70 14.83 6.99 -7.23
N THR A 71 13.81 6.63 -6.45
CA THR A 71 13.67 5.33 -5.79
C THR A 71 13.01 4.34 -6.73
N THR A 72 13.67 3.20 -6.96
CA THR A 72 13.13 2.06 -7.70
C THR A 72 12.88 0.90 -6.77
N ILE A 73 11.67 0.37 -6.80
CA ILE A 73 11.23 -0.80 -6.04
C ILE A 73 10.93 -1.91 -7.03
N LYS A 74 11.56 -3.07 -6.86
CA LYS A 74 11.29 -4.28 -7.64
C LYS A 74 10.74 -5.37 -6.75
N LEU A 75 9.64 -5.96 -7.16
CA LEU A 75 8.94 -7.00 -6.42
C LEU A 75 8.46 -8.08 -7.38
N THR A 76 8.83 -9.33 -7.10
CA THR A 76 8.37 -10.48 -7.88
C THR A 76 7.23 -11.18 -7.14
N ILE A 77 6.17 -11.55 -7.85
CA ILE A 77 5.04 -12.28 -7.26
C ILE A 77 5.51 -13.61 -6.67
N GLY A 78 4.94 -13.98 -5.52
CA GLY A 78 5.32 -15.17 -4.76
C GLY A 78 6.60 -15.02 -3.94
N SER A 79 7.38 -13.97 -4.15
CA SER A 79 8.59 -13.68 -3.39
C SER A 79 8.26 -12.98 -2.06
N LYS A 80 8.99 -13.35 -1.00
CA LYS A 80 9.09 -12.59 0.26
C LYS A 80 10.18 -11.53 0.22
N VAL A 81 10.90 -11.41 -0.89
CA VAL A 81 11.99 -10.47 -1.06
C VAL A 81 11.66 -9.52 -2.21
N ALA A 82 11.68 -8.24 -1.89
CA ALA A 82 11.71 -7.13 -2.81
C ALA A 82 13.08 -6.44 -2.78
N TYR A 83 13.29 -5.50 -3.68
CA TYR A 83 14.50 -4.71 -3.76
C TYR A 83 14.15 -3.22 -3.84
N LYS A 84 14.70 -2.40 -2.95
CA LYS A 84 14.63 -0.94 -2.98
C LYS A 84 16.01 -0.40 -3.36
N ASN A 85 16.14 0.21 -4.53
CA ASN A 85 17.43 0.68 -5.09
C ASN A 85 18.52 -0.41 -5.05
N GLY A 86 18.15 -1.65 -5.37
CA GLY A 86 19.04 -2.82 -5.33
C GLY A 86 19.31 -3.40 -3.95
N LYS A 87 18.87 -2.76 -2.85
CA LYS A 87 18.97 -3.32 -1.49
C LYS A 87 17.77 -4.20 -1.20
N LYS A 88 18.00 -5.36 -0.57
CA LYS A 88 16.94 -6.30 -0.19
C LYS A 88 15.99 -5.69 0.84
N LEU A 89 14.70 -5.89 0.62
CA LEU A 89 13.60 -5.52 1.50
C LEU A 89 12.70 -6.74 1.68
N ASN A 90 12.52 -7.20 2.92
CA ASN A 90 11.77 -8.42 3.20
C ASN A 90 10.30 -8.11 3.47
N LEU A 91 9.42 -9.00 3.02
CA LEU A 91 7.99 -8.95 3.26
C LEU A 91 7.61 -10.04 4.27
N ASP A 92 6.74 -9.70 5.22
CA ASP A 92 6.17 -10.67 6.17
C ASP A 92 5.37 -11.77 5.46
N VAL A 93 4.58 -11.36 4.47
CA VAL A 93 3.75 -12.23 3.61
C VAL A 93 4.22 -12.01 2.18
N PRO A 94 4.43 -13.07 1.39
CA PRO A 94 4.86 -12.92 0.00
C PRO A 94 3.86 -12.07 -0.78
N ALA A 95 4.33 -11.37 -1.81
CA ALA A 95 3.44 -10.68 -2.73
C ALA A 95 2.52 -11.67 -3.43
N GLN A 96 1.22 -11.37 -3.47
CA GLN A 96 0.22 -12.28 -4.03
C GLN A 96 -0.49 -11.60 -5.20
N LEU A 97 -0.77 -12.37 -6.24
CA LEU A 97 -1.62 -11.92 -7.34
C LEU A 97 -3.05 -12.41 -7.09
N PHE A 98 -3.97 -11.47 -6.87
CA PHE A 98 -5.39 -11.73 -6.70
C PHE A 98 -6.12 -11.56 -8.02
N ASN A 99 -7.01 -12.50 -8.34
CA ASN A 99 -7.85 -12.50 -9.54
C ASN A 99 -7.09 -12.34 -10.87
N GLY A 100 -5.78 -12.60 -10.88
CA GLY A 100 -4.93 -12.50 -12.07
C GLY A 100 -4.46 -11.08 -12.44
N ASP A 101 -4.95 -10.03 -11.78
CA ASP A 101 -4.68 -8.64 -12.19
C ASP A 101 -4.17 -7.74 -11.06
N THR A 102 -4.44 -8.09 -9.80
CA THR A 102 -4.21 -7.21 -8.66
C THR A 102 -3.10 -7.74 -7.77
N THR A 103 -1.96 -7.06 -7.76
CA THR A 103 -0.87 -7.38 -6.83
C THR A 103 -1.21 -6.86 -5.43
N MET A 104 -1.24 -7.76 -4.46
CA MET A 104 -1.50 -7.51 -3.05
C MET A 104 -0.21 -7.64 -2.24
N VAL A 105 0.08 -6.64 -1.41
CA VAL A 105 1.27 -6.61 -0.54
C VAL A 105 0.93 -6.18 0.88
N PRO A 106 1.71 -6.60 1.89
CA PRO A 106 1.51 -6.16 3.26
C PRO A 106 1.60 -4.64 3.36
N ILE A 107 0.68 -4.01 4.09
CA ILE A 107 0.68 -2.55 4.22
C ILE A 107 2.02 -1.98 4.75
N ARG A 108 2.68 -2.72 5.65
CA ARG A 108 4.00 -2.32 6.18
C ARG A 108 5.05 -2.17 5.07
N PHE A 109 5.00 -3.02 4.05
CA PHE A 109 5.91 -2.93 2.92
C PHE A 109 5.77 -1.59 2.18
N VAL A 110 4.55 -1.06 2.04
CA VAL A 110 4.32 0.25 1.40
C VAL A 110 5.10 1.35 2.14
N SER A 111 4.99 1.37 3.47
CA SER A 111 5.71 2.33 4.33
C SER A 111 7.22 2.24 4.14
N GLU A 112 7.78 1.03 4.21
CA GLU A 112 9.24 0.83 4.09
C GLU A 112 9.76 1.11 2.67
N ALA A 113 8.98 0.73 1.66
CA ALA A 113 9.37 0.86 0.27
C ALA A 113 9.39 2.33 -0.18
N LEU A 114 8.33 3.09 0.10
CA LEU A 114 8.20 4.49 -0.34
C LEU A 114 8.59 5.53 0.72
N GLY A 115 8.81 5.12 1.97
CA GLY A 115 9.04 6.05 3.08
C GLY A 115 7.78 6.76 3.56
N ALA A 116 6.59 6.29 3.17
CA ALA A 116 5.31 6.86 3.60
C ALA A 116 5.02 6.53 5.07
N LYS A 117 4.36 7.45 5.77
CA LYS A 117 3.83 7.20 7.12
C LYS A 117 2.56 6.37 6.99
N VAL A 118 2.50 5.26 7.72
CA VAL A 118 1.32 4.39 7.79
C VAL A 118 0.89 4.28 9.24
N ALA A 119 -0.37 4.61 9.50
CA ALA A 119 -1.04 4.40 10.76
C ALA A 119 -2.23 3.45 10.56
N TRP A 120 -2.51 2.66 11.59
CA TRP A 120 -3.69 1.80 11.66
C TRP A 120 -4.62 2.32 12.75
N ASP A 121 -5.88 2.55 12.40
CA ASP A 121 -6.96 2.82 13.35
C ASP A 121 -7.83 1.56 13.50
N GLY A 122 -7.69 0.91 14.65
CA GLY A 122 -8.46 -0.29 14.99
C GLY A 122 -9.92 -0.02 15.36
N TYR A 123 -10.31 1.22 15.68
CA TYR A 123 -11.70 1.55 15.99
C TYR A 123 -12.55 1.64 14.72
N SER A 124 -11.98 2.16 13.64
CA SER A 124 -12.66 2.33 12.34
C SER A 124 -12.19 1.33 11.27
N ASN A 125 -11.34 0.35 11.61
CA ASN A 125 -10.67 -0.54 10.65
C ASN A 125 -10.05 0.23 9.47
N ALA A 126 -9.37 1.33 9.77
CA ALA A 126 -8.83 2.24 8.77
C ALA A 126 -7.30 2.17 8.70
N VAL A 127 -6.77 2.13 7.48
CA VAL A 127 -5.36 2.43 7.20
C VAL A 127 -5.27 3.90 6.82
N ILE A 128 -4.42 4.67 7.49
CA ILE A 128 -4.13 6.05 7.15
C ILE A 128 -2.70 6.09 6.63
N ILE A 129 -2.52 6.55 5.40
CA ILE A 129 -1.24 6.71 4.74
C ILE A 129 -1.05 8.19 4.45
N SER A 130 0.13 8.72 4.73
CA SER A 130 0.49 10.06 4.29
C SER A 130 1.92 10.12 3.77
N ASN A 131 2.14 10.96 2.76
CA ASN A 131 3.49 11.41 2.44
C ASN A 131 4.01 12.28 3.59
N ASP A 132 5.32 12.22 3.84
CA ASP A 132 6.01 13.08 4.82
C ASP A 132 6.32 14.46 4.22
#